data_AF-A0A2J9ETB6-F1
#
_entry.id   AF-A0A2J9ETB6-F1
#
_cell.length_a   1.000
_cell.length_b   1.000
_cell.length_c   1.000
_cell.angle_alpha   90.00
_cell.angle_beta   90.00
_cell.angle_gamma   90.00
#
_symmetry.space_group_name_H-M   'P 1'
#
loop_
_entity.id
_entity.type
_entity.pdbx_description
1 polymer ?
#
loop_
_entity_poly.entity_id
_entity_poly.type
_entity_poly.pdbx_seq_one_letter_code
_entity_poly.pdbx_strand_id
1 'polypeptide(L)'
;MLLTEKSREEEKLSFKEQILRDLERVKEQDRREKEVEIPNLTASSSQASSATPSDLEPETSTEELMADSLSVVDKILKNAPSVPPLSSARTDETDGQEEKEIRQPIIDKIEVVESDEPLVEPIHLAEEPVVETVQPKVEPVELKPEEKEFNDTPTKVAVTYKTEDKKEEITPGMPERVEPVSTESTSGLADAPRRSRRQGATSTKKKKKSKAKGCLVTVLVLLVLVAVGGYFGYGYVQDSLKPVDASSKDYVTVQIPDGANVQEIGSTLEKSGLVKHGLIFSLYAKYYSHANLKSGYYNLKKSMSTDELIQELQKGGTPEAQAPVLSNLTIPEGYTLEQIAQTVGQLQGEFKEPLTADAFLAKAQDETFISQLVAKYPNLLGSLPTKDSGVRYRLEGYLFPATYTIKDSTTVESLIDEMVAAMDKAMSPYYATIKEKNLTVNELLSIASLVEKEGAKTEDRKKIAGVFYNRLNAGMPLQSNIAILYAQGKLGQKISLADDAGIDTTIDSPYNVYTHLGLMPGPVDSPSSDAIEASVNQTKSEYLYFVANVEDGKVYFATTKEEHDQNVAEHINSKLPQASSSN
;
A
#
# COMPACT_ATOMS: atom_id res chain seq x y z
N MET A 1 70.06 -13.73 11.00
CA MET A 1 69.40 -14.10 9.74
C MET A 1 68.46 -15.26 10.03
N LEU A 2 67.21 -14.95 10.41
CA LEU A 2 66.19 -15.94 10.79
C LEU A 2 64.83 -15.44 10.31
N LEU A 3 64.07 -16.36 9.71
CA LEU A 3 62.61 -16.44 9.54
C LEU A 3 61.82 -15.12 9.46
N THR A 4 61.27 -14.87 8.28
CA THR A 4 60.07 -14.04 8.08
C THR A 4 59.00 -14.87 7.39
N GLU A 5 58.04 -15.40 8.16
CA GLU A 5 56.75 -15.79 7.58
C GLU A 5 56.03 -14.51 7.13
N LYS A 6 55.41 -14.54 5.95
CA LYS A 6 54.62 -13.40 5.45
C LYS A 6 53.14 -13.73 5.61
N SER A 7 52.45 -12.94 6.44
CA SER A 7 51.04 -13.10 6.75
C SER A 7 50.16 -13.05 5.50
N ARG A 8 49.13 -13.90 5.47
CA ARG A 8 48.01 -13.81 4.53
C ARG A 8 47.05 -12.74 5.08
N GLU A 9 46.99 -11.59 4.43
CA GLU A 9 45.98 -10.57 4.74
C GLU A 9 44.62 -11.03 4.22
N GLU A 10 43.59 -11.00 5.07
CA GLU A 10 42.21 -11.22 4.65
C GLU A 10 41.61 -9.87 4.22
N GLU A 11 41.36 -9.76 2.91
CA GLU A 11 40.78 -8.58 2.29
C GLU A 11 39.31 -8.44 2.73
N LYS A 12 39.04 -7.55 3.69
CA LYS A 12 37.70 -7.24 4.20
C LYS A 12 36.86 -6.54 3.12
N LEU A 13 36.21 -7.34 2.29
CA LEU A 13 35.13 -6.91 1.39
C LEU A 13 34.04 -6.18 2.19
N SER A 14 33.41 -5.19 1.55
CA SER A 14 32.27 -4.48 2.12
C SER A 14 31.07 -5.42 2.28
N PHE A 15 30.26 -5.20 3.31
CA PHE A 15 29.04 -5.97 3.57
C PHE A 15 28.10 -6.04 2.35
N LYS A 16 28.06 -4.95 1.55
CA LYS A 16 27.31 -4.88 0.27
C LYS A 16 27.86 -5.84 -0.81
N GLU A 17 29.17 -5.99 -0.88
CA GLU A 17 29.85 -6.89 -1.83
C GLU A 17 29.72 -8.35 -1.38
N GLN A 18 29.70 -8.59 -0.06
CA GLN A 18 29.45 -9.89 0.54
C GLN A 18 28.03 -10.38 0.22
N ILE A 19 27.01 -9.52 0.41
CA ILE A 19 25.61 -9.80 0.01
C ILE A 19 25.50 -10.08 -1.50
N LEU A 20 26.14 -9.27 -2.36
CA LEU A 20 26.13 -9.49 -3.81
C LEU A 20 26.73 -10.85 -4.19
N ARG A 21 27.85 -11.23 -3.56
CA ARG A 21 28.54 -12.50 -3.81
C ARG A 21 27.74 -13.72 -3.34
N ASP A 22 27.02 -13.62 -2.24
CA ASP A 22 26.17 -14.70 -1.73
C ASP A 22 24.85 -14.81 -2.52
N LEU A 23 24.28 -13.70 -2.99
CA LEU A 23 23.18 -13.72 -3.97
C LEU A 23 23.60 -14.41 -5.28
N GLU A 24 24.82 -14.16 -5.76
CA GLU A 24 25.33 -14.78 -6.99
C GLU A 24 25.58 -16.30 -6.82
N ARG A 25 26.06 -16.73 -5.65
CA ARG A 25 26.14 -18.17 -5.29
C ARG A 25 24.78 -18.85 -5.29
N VAL A 26 23.79 -18.28 -4.61
CA VAL A 26 22.42 -18.83 -4.58
C VAL A 26 21.87 -18.97 -6.00
N LYS A 27 22.11 -17.96 -6.86
CA LYS A 27 21.67 -17.96 -8.26
C LYS A 27 22.39 -18.98 -9.15
N GLU A 28 23.65 -19.32 -8.86
CA GLU A 28 24.33 -20.47 -9.47
C GLU A 28 23.76 -21.81 -8.99
N GLN A 29 23.42 -21.92 -7.70
CA GLN A 29 22.91 -23.15 -7.10
C GLN A 29 21.51 -23.50 -7.63
N ASP A 30 20.62 -22.52 -7.66
CA ASP A 30 19.29 -22.57 -8.30
C ASP A 30 19.35 -23.07 -9.75
N ARG A 31 20.43 -22.70 -10.47
CA ARG A 31 20.65 -23.09 -11.87
C ARG A 31 21.18 -24.52 -12.02
N ARG A 32 21.92 -25.04 -11.03
CA ARG A 32 22.40 -26.43 -11.00
C ARG A 32 21.32 -27.40 -10.59
N GLU A 33 20.46 -27.03 -9.64
CA GLU A 33 19.33 -27.86 -9.21
C GLU A 33 18.33 -28.06 -10.36
N LYS A 34 18.11 -27.02 -11.19
CA LYS A 34 17.33 -27.09 -12.44
C LYS A 34 17.98 -27.89 -13.60
N GLU A 35 19.23 -28.34 -13.47
CA GLU A 35 19.89 -29.24 -14.46
C GLU A 35 19.80 -30.73 -14.06
N VAL A 36 19.22 -31.08 -12.90
CA VAL A 36 19.24 -32.46 -12.37
C VAL A 36 17.90 -33.22 -12.51
N GLU A 37 16.75 -32.53 -12.55
CA GLU A 37 15.43 -33.20 -12.64
C GLU A 37 15.03 -33.57 -14.09
N ILE A 38 15.45 -34.75 -14.55
CA ILE A 38 14.80 -35.46 -15.67
C ILE A 38 14.63 -36.96 -15.38
N PRO A 39 13.42 -37.40 -14.99
CA PRO A 39 13.01 -38.79 -15.08
C PRO A 39 12.35 -39.09 -16.44
N ASN A 40 12.90 -40.06 -17.18
CA ASN A 40 12.18 -40.70 -18.28
C ASN A 40 10.98 -41.50 -17.73
N LEU A 41 9.82 -41.47 -18.41
CA LEU A 41 8.99 -42.66 -18.61
C LEU A 41 7.98 -42.45 -19.76
N THR A 42 7.47 -43.56 -20.32
CA THR A 42 6.81 -43.58 -21.64
C THR A 42 5.43 -44.22 -21.64
N ALA A 43 4.47 -43.57 -22.31
CA ALA A 43 3.29 -44.11 -23.00
C ALA A 43 2.24 -44.96 -22.23
N SER A 44 0.96 -44.57 -22.32
CA SER A 44 -0.07 -45.35 -23.07
C SER A 44 -1.45 -44.63 -23.16
N SER A 45 -2.28 -45.14 -24.08
CA SER A 45 -3.75 -45.02 -24.30
C SER A 45 -4.64 -44.78 -23.05
N SER A 46 -5.89 -44.25 -23.08
CA SER A 46 -6.94 -44.35 -24.12
C SER A 46 -8.19 -43.46 -23.90
N GLN A 47 -8.85 -43.05 -25.01
CA GLN A 47 -10.31 -42.92 -25.27
C GLN A 47 -11.37 -42.43 -24.22
N ALA A 48 -12.06 -41.33 -24.61
CA ALA A 48 -13.52 -41.23 -24.91
C ALA A 48 -14.62 -40.85 -23.86
N SER A 49 -15.20 -39.65 -24.12
CA SER A 49 -16.65 -39.35 -24.30
C SER A 49 -17.62 -39.00 -23.14
N SER A 50 -18.04 -37.72 -23.14
CA SER A 50 -19.42 -37.19 -23.04
C SER A 50 -20.37 -37.54 -21.87
N ALA A 51 -20.69 -36.54 -21.02
CA ALA A 51 -22.05 -36.22 -20.56
C ALA A 51 -22.13 -34.83 -19.87
N THR A 52 -23.34 -34.30 -19.67
CA THR A 52 -23.75 -33.08 -18.93
C THR A 52 -25.29 -33.17 -18.78
N PRO A 53 -25.99 -32.57 -17.78
CA PRO A 53 -25.57 -31.50 -16.86
C PRO A 53 -26.00 -31.67 -15.37
N SER A 54 -25.91 -30.55 -14.63
CA SER A 54 -26.64 -30.14 -13.41
C SER A 54 -25.93 -30.19 -12.05
N ASP A 55 -25.91 -28.99 -11.44
CA ASP A 55 -25.98 -28.59 -10.03
C ASP A 55 -25.05 -29.23 -8.98
N LEU A 56 -24.09 -28.42 -8.48
CA LEU A 56 -23.77 -28.28 -7.04
C LEU A 56 -22.91 -27.03 -6.75
N GLU A 57 -22.83 -26.69 -5.47
CA GLU A 57 -22.28 -25.46 -4.84
C GLU A 57 -20.76 -25.18 -5.08
N PRO A 58 -20.26 -23.96 -4.79
CA PRO A 58 -18.88 -23.56 -5.10
C PRO A 58 -17.79 -24.22 -4.22
N GLU A 59 -16.62 -24.42 -4.83
CA GLU A 59 -15.39 -24.95 -4.21
C GLU A 59 -14.89 -24.08 -3.04
N THR A 60 -14.47 -24.71 -1.93
CA THR A 60 -13.77 -24.03 -0.82
C THR A 60 -12.27 -23.88 -1.08
N SER A 61 -11.66 -22.82 -0.54
CA SER A 61 -10.24 -22.52 -0.73
C SER A 61 -9.31 -23.42 0.10
N THR A 62 -8.07 -23.59 -0.38
CA THR A 62 -7.06 -24.50 0.19
C THR A 62 -6.49 -24.11 1.56
N GLU A 63 -7.10 -23.17 2.28
CA GLU A 63 -6.71 -22.78 3.64
C GLU A 63 -7.28 -23.74 4.71
N GLU A 64 -8.48 -24.29 4.49
CA GLU A 64 -9.19 -25.10 5.50
C GLU A 64 -8.43 -26.40 5.87
N LEU A 65 -7.69 -26.97 4.91
CA LEU A 65 -6.83 -28.15 5.13
C LEU A 65 -5.56 -27.86 5.95
N MET A 66 -5.16 -26.60 6.13
CA MET A 66 -4.02 -26.24 6.97
C MET A 66 -4.42 -26.04 8.45
N ALA A 67 -5.65 -25.61 8.72
CA ALA A 67 -6.14 -25.38 10.08
C ALA A 67 -6.19 -26.67 10.92
N ASP A 68 -6.71 -27.77 10.35
CA ASP A 68 -6.96 -29.01 11.10
C ASP A 68 -5.66 -29.75 11.48
N SER A 69 -4.55 -29.48 10.78
CA SER A 69 -3.22 -30.07 11.07
C SER A 69 -2.58 -29.54 12.36
N LEU A 70 -2.91 -28.32 12.80
CA LEU A 70 -2.34 -27.70 14.00
C LEU A 70 -3.10 -28.12 15.28
N SER A 71 -4.41 -28.34 15.16
CA SER A 71 -5.32 -28.82 16.23
C SER A 71 -4.82 -30.09 16.94
N VAL A 72 -4.11 -30.96 16.22
CA VAL A 72 -3.59 -32.23 16.73
C VAL A 72 -2.42 -32.05 17.72
N VAL A 73 -1.60 -31.00 17.56
CA VAL A 73 -0.34 -30.83 18.31
C VAL A 73 -0.60 -30.39 19.75
N ASP A 74 -1.44 -29.37 19.96
CA ASP A 74 -1.82 -28.89 21.30
C ASP A 74 -2.51 -29.98 22.14
N LYS A 75 -3.26 -30.87 21.47
CA LYS A 75 -3.99 -31.97 22.11
C LYS A 75 -3.09 -33.09 22.62
N ILE A 76 -1.86 -33.17 22.11
CA ILE A 76 -0.80 -34.08 22.59
C ILE A 76 -0.04 -33.44 23.76
N LEU A 77 0.35 -32.17 23.64
CA LEU A 77 1.08 -31.44 24.68
C LEU A 77 0.31 -31.36 26.02
N LYS A 78 -1.02 -31.22 25.98
CA LYS A 78 -1.85 -31.13 27.20
C LYS A 78 -1.95 -32.41 28.05
N ASN A 79 -1.48 -33.55 27.56
CA ASN A 79 -1.65 -34.86 28.21
C ASN A 79 -0.32 -35.55 28.63
N ALA A 80 0.81 -34.83 28.62
CA ALA A 80 2.09 -35.38 29.03
C ALA A 80 2.20 -35.52 30.58
N PRO A 81 2.51 -36.70 31.14
CA PRO A 81 2.65 -36.90 32.58
C PRO A 81 3.99 -36.36 33.10
N SER A 82 3.98 -35.69 34.26
CA SER A 82 5.18 -35.15 34.91
C SER A 82 5.93 -36.22 35.70
N VAL A 83 7.27 -36.16 35.69
CA VAL A 83 8.19 -37.10 36.37
C VAL A 83 8.90 -36.37 37.51
N PRO A 84 8.90 -36.89 38.75
CA PRO A 84 9.57 -36.25 39.89
C PRO A 84 11.11 -36.42 39.82
N PRO A 85 11.89 -35.47 40.37
CA PRO A 85 13.35 -35.54 40.36
C PRO A 85 13.89 -36.59 41.34
N LEU A 86 14.93 -37.31 40.93
CA LEU A 86 15.63 -38.30 41.75
C LEU A 86 16.73 -37.63 42.60
N SER A 87 16.72 -37.92 43.90
CA SER A 87 17.80 -37.56 44.82
C SER A 87 19.04 -38.42 44.56
N SER A 88 20.23 -37.85 44.80
CA SER A 88 21.45 -38.61 45.03
C SER A 88 22.10 -38.13 46.32
N ALA A 89 22.49 -39.08 47.19
CA ALA A 89 22.90 -38.80 48.56
C ALA A 89 24.36 -39.19 48.81
N ARG A 90 24.97 -38.56 49.81
CA ARG A 90 26.10 -39.11 50.56
C ARG A 90 26.01 -38.67 52.01
N THR A 91 26.41 -39.59 52.89
CA THR A 91 26.54 -39.40 54.34
C THR A 91 27.93 -38.77 54.64
N ASP A 92 28.33 -38.40 55.87
CA ASP A 92 27.91 -38.91 57.20
C ASP A 92 28.22 -37.94 58.36
N GLU A 93 27.88 -38.38 59.59
CA GLU A 93 28.46 -37.99 60.90
C GLU A 93 28.13 -36.62 61.59
N THR A 94 27.23 -36.75 62.60
CA THR A 94 27.32 -36.31 64.03
C THR A 94 27.08 -34.88 64.55
N ASP A 95 26.13 -34.84 65.51
CA ASP A 95 26.15 -34.20 66.86
C ASP A 95 25.47 -32.83 67.12
N GLY A 96 24.96 -32.68 68.36
CA GLY A 96 24.83 -31.40 69.07
C GLY A 96 23.47 -30.66 69.12
N GLN A 97 22.58 -31.05 70.06
CA GLN A 97 21.68 -30.19 70.91
C GLN A 97 20.68 -29.19 70.21
N GLU A 98 19.53 -28.79 70.78
CA GLU A 98 18.80 -29.11 72.02
C GLU A 98 17.28 -28.80 71.88
N GLU A 99 16.47 -29.32 72.82
CA GLU A 99 15.17 -28.82 73.39
C GLU A 99 14.32 -27.72 72.67
N LYS A 100 12.98 -27.70 72.66
CA LYS A 100 11.88 -28.33 73.45
C LYS A 100 10.56 -28.28 72.64
N GLU A 101 9.68 -29.29 72.65
CA GLU A 101 8.48 -29.45 73.52
C GLU A 101 7.46 -28.27 73.59
N ILE A 102 6.13 -28.45 73.66
CA ILE A 102 5.21 -29.57 73.32
C ILE A 102 3.72 -29.09 73.41
N ARG A 103 2.75 -29.95 73.03
CA ARG A 103 1.28 -29.95 73.34
C ARG A 103 0.29 -28.98 72.64
N GLN A 104 -0.73 -29.61 72.07
CA GLN A 104 -2.11 -29.14 71.78
C GLN A 104 -3.02 -29.48 73.02
N PRO A 105 -4.39 -29.65 72.97
CA PRO A 105 -5.47 -29.26 72.01
C PRO A 105 -6.84 -28.82 72.68
N ILE A 106 -7.92 -28.76 71.86
CA ILE A 106 -9.40 -29.00 72.07
C ILE A 106 -10.39 -27.97 72.73
N ILE A 107 -11.68 -28.11 72.31
CA ILE A 107 -13.00 -27.79 72.95
C ILE A 107 -13.52 -26.32 72.79
N ASP A 108 -14.77 -26.00 72.37
CA ASP A 108 -15.99 -26.79 72.00
C ASP A 108 -17.11 -26.01 71.23
N LYS A 109 -18.11 -26.73 70.66
CA LYS A 109 -19.56 -26.35 70.44
C LYS A 109 -19.98 -25.23 69.42
N ILE A 110 -21.24 -25.03 68.90
CA ILE A 110 -22.53 -25.77 68.56
C ILE A 110 -23.67 -24.69 68.43
N GLU A 111 -24.77 -24.66 67.63
CA GLU A 111 -25.47 -25.51 66.60
C GLU A 111 -26.51 -24.67 65.75
N VAL A 112 -26.86 -25.13 64.51
CA VAL A 112 -28.21 -25.36 63.86
C VAL A 112 -29.40 -24.36 64.14
N VAL A 113 -30.06 -23.64 63.19
CA VAL A 113 -31.05 -24.01 62.10
C VAL A 113 -32.50 -24.33 62.66
N GLU A 114 -33.69 -23.98 62.12
CA GLU A 114 -34.27 -23.97 60.73
C GLU A 114 -35.27 -22.77 60.38
N SER A 115 -36.54 -23.00 59.91
CA SER A 115 -37.36 -22.07 59.05
C SER A 115 -38.88 -21.84 59.37
N ASP A 116 -39.58 -21.01 58.54
CA ASP A 116 -41.00 -21.05 58.07
C ASP A 116 -42.08 -19.94 58.39
N GLU A 117 -43.23 -20.02 57.67
CA GLU A 117 -44.09 -18.95 57.09
C GLU A 117 -45.56 -18.85 57.68
N PRO A 118 -46.71 -18.65 56.95
CA PRO A 118 -47.30 -17.40 56.39
C PRO A 118 -48.81 -17.12 56.76
N LEU A 119 -49.44 -16.07 56.17
CA LEU A 119 -50.89 -15.76 56.06
C LEU A 119 -51.12 -14.78 54.85
N VAL A 120 -52.26 -14.57 54.14
CA VAL A 120 -53.61 -15.19 53.97
C VAL A 120 -54.31 -14.61 52.68
N GLU A 121 -55.39 -15.22 52.16
CA GLU A 121 -56.19 -14.81 50.95
C GLU A 121 -57.42 -13.88 51.31
N PRO A 122 -58.58 -13.66 50.58
CA PRO A 122 -59.32 -14.50 49.59
C PRO A 122 -60.11 -13.87 48.37
N ILE A 123 -60.12 -14.58 47.22
CA ILE A 123 -61.27 -15.01 46.37
C ILE A 123 -62.22 -14.00 45.64
N HIS A 124 -62.37 -14.15 44.30
CA HIS A 124 -63.66 -14.49 43.61
C HIS A 124 -63.50 -14.85 42.10
N LEU A 125 -64.56 -15.37 41.42
CA LEU A 125 -64.47 -16.23 40.21
C LEU A 125 -65.13 -15.70 38.91
N ALA A 126 -64.49 -16.05 37.78
CA ALA A 126 -65.00 -16.57 36.49
C ALA A 126 -66.17 -15.91 35.69
N GLU A 127 -65.93 -15.66 34.40
CA GLU A 127 -66.68 -16.27 33.27
C GLU A 127 -65.94 -16.11 31.91
N GLU A 128 -66.19 -17.03 30.97
CA GLU A 128 -65.75 -17.05 29.55
C GLU A 128 -66.97 -17.54 28.71
N PRO A 129 -67.07 -17.36 27.37
CA PRO A 129 -65.98 -17.13 26.39
C PRO A 129 -66.28 -16.08 25.29
N VAL A 130 -65.37 -15.92 24.32
CA VAL A 130 -65.64 -15.98 22.85
C VAL A 130 -64.30 -16.02 22.09
N VAL A 131 -64.25 -16.76 20.97
CA VAL A 131 -63.04 -16.96 20.16
C VAL A 131 -63.01 -16.04 18.95
N GLU A 132 -61.87 -15.39 18.71
CA GLU A 132 -61.44 -14.94 17.37
C GLU A 132 -59.92 -15.13 17.21
N THR A 133 -59.46 -15.53 16.02
CA THR A 133 -58.10 -16.06 15.80
C THR A 133 -57.23 -15.13 14.95
N VAL A 134 -56.06 -14.73 15.48
CA VAL A 134 -55.00 -14.04 14.73
C VAL A 134 -53.64 -14.68 15.04
N GLN A 135 -52.69 -14.55 14.10
CA GLN A 135 -51.48 -15.35 13.96
C GLN A 135 -50.36 -14.98 14.97
N PRO A 136 -49.45 -15.92 15.30
CA PRO A 136 -48.33 -15.64 16.20
C PRO A 136 -47.27 -14.75 15.53
N LYS A 137 -46.84 -13.70 16.24
CA LYS A 137 -45.67 -12.90 15.89
C LYS A 137 -44.49 -13.38 16.74
N VAL A 138 -43.40 -13.79 16.10
CA VAL A 138 -42.15 -14.14 16.81
C VAL A 138 -41.41 -12.86 17.16
N GLU A 139 -41.07 -12.68 18.44
CA GLU A 139 -40.19 -11.61 18.90
C GLU A 139 -38.72 -12.09 18.84
N PRO A 140 -37.81 -11.36 18.16
CA PRO A 140 -36.39 -11.68 18.18
C PRO A 140 -35.77 -11.38 19.55
N VAL A 141 -34.82 -12.21 19.99
CA VAL A 141 -33.97 -11.89 21.15
C VAL A 141 -32.99 -10.81 20.72
N GLU A 142 -33.09 -9.62 21.32
CA GLU A 142 -32.20 -8.50 21.04
C GLU A 142 -30.85 -8.69 21.76
N LEU A 143 -29.77 -8.80 20.97
CA LEU A 143 -28.41 -8.85 21.48
C LEU A 143 -28.00 -7.44 21.94
N LYS A 144 -27.69 -7.29 23.23
CA LYS A 144 -27.14 -6.02 23.76
C LYS A 144 -25.80 -5.70 23.09
N PRO A 145 -25.63 -4.52 22.48
CA PRO A 145 -24.30 -3.99 22.17
C PRO A 145 -23.56 -3.66 23.48
N GLU A 146 -22.24 -3.75 23.47
CA GLU A 146 -21.42 -3.04 24.46
C GLU A 146 -21.37 -1.55 24.08
N GLU A 147 -21.96 -0.69 24.91
CA GLU A 147 -21.84 0.76 24.76
C GLU A 147 -20.41 1.20 25.12
N LYS A 148 -19.52 1.23 24.11
CA LYS A 148 -18.20 1.86 24.24
C LYS A 148 -18.38 3.36 24.45
N GLU A 149 -18.28 3.82 25.70
CA GLU A 149 -18.31 5.26 26.01
C GLU A 149 -17.15 5.99 25.32
N PHE A 150 -17.47 7.00 24.52
CA PHE A 150 -16.50 7.94 23.96
C PHE A 150 -16.26 9.11 24.93
N ASN A 151 -15.18 9.86 24.72
CA ASN A 151 -14.87 11.01 25.57
C ASN A 151 -15.47 12.31 25.01
N ASP A 152 -16.49 12.83 25.69
CA ASP A 152 -17.19 14.08 25.32
C ASP A 152 -16.60 15.33 25.98
N THR A 153 -15.53 15.20 26.77
CA THR A 153 -14.97 16.31 27.55
C THR A 153 -14.31 17.37 26.63
N PRO A 154 -14.81 18.62 26.57
CA PRO A 154 -14.27 19.64 25.66
C PRO A 154 -12.87 20.07 26.10
N THR A 155 -11.86 19.70 25.31
CA THR A 155 -10.46 19.94 25.65
C THR A 155 -10.06 21.37 25.30
N LYS A 156 -9.88 22.22 26.32
CA LYS A 156 -9.46 23.62 26.13
C LYS A 156 -7.95 23.73 25.96
N VAL A 157 -7.46 23.49 24.75
CA VAL A 157 -6.07 23.78 24.38
C VAL A 157 -5.86 25.29 24.28
N ALA A 158 -4.69 25.78 24.69
CA ALA A 158 -4.34 27.20 24.73
C ALA A 158 -3.08 27.51 23.90
N VAL A 159 -3.17 27.38 22.57
CA VAL A 159 -2.07 27.72 21.65
C VAL A 159 -1.87 29.24 21.63
N THR A 160 -0.66 29.73 21.95
CA THR A 160 -0.40 31.16 22.16
C THR A 160 0.87 31.64 21.45
N TYR A 161 0.74 32.16 20.23
CA TYR A 161 1.81 32.80 19.46
C TYR A 161 1.34 34.13 18.86
N LYS A 162 2.27 35.07 18.61
CA LYS A 162 1.98 36.44 18.14
C LYS A 162 2.67 36.72 16.79
N THR A 163 1.95 37.34 15.87
CA THR A 163 2.38 37.63 14.50
C THR A 163 2.82 39.08 14.27
N GLU A 164 3.82 39.32 13.43
CA GLU A 164 4.16 40.65 12.87
C GLU A 164 4.71 40.54 11.41
N ASP A 165 3.77 40.38 10.46
CA ASP A 165 4.03 40.33 9.01
C ASP A 165 4.49 41.68 8.41
N LYS A 166 5.28 41.63 7.31
CA LYS A 166 5.45 42.78 6.41
C LYS A 166 5.69 42.37 4.95
N LYS A 167 4.87 42.93 4.05
CA LYS A 167 4.81 42.63 2.60
C LYS A 167 5.19 43.84 1.74
N GLU A 168 5.94 43.62 0.65
CA GLU A 168 6.06 44.53 -0.50
C GLU A 168 5.96 43.74 -1.84
N GLU A 169 5.75 44.44 -2.95
CA GLU A 169 5.29 43.92 -4.25
C GLU A 169 5.73 44.88 -5.39
N ILE A 170 5.96 44.43 -6.64
CA ILE A 170 5.85 45.20 -7.91
C ILE A 170 6.10 44.28 -9.15
N THR A 171 5.60 44.68 -10.33
CA THR A 171 5.38 43.85 -11.55
C THR A 171 6.05 44.42 -12.85
N PRO A 172 5.92 43.84 -14.08
CA PRO A 172 7.03 43.77 -15.07
C PRO A 172 6.83 44.58 -16.40
N GLY A 173 7.58 44.25 -17.46
CA GLY A 173 7.40 44.79 -18.83
C GLY A 173 7.99 43.94 -19.98
N MET A 174 7.45 44.09 -21.22
CA MET A 174 7.79 43.33 -22.45
C MET A 174 7.34 44.08 -23.73
N PRO A 175 8.04 43.93 -24.88
CA PRO A 175 7.48 44.08 -26.25
C PRO A 175 8.12 43.11 -27.30
N GLU A 176 7.95 43.27 -28.63
CA GLU A 176 6.80 42.80 -29.44
C GLU A 176 7.22 42.53 -30.94
N ARG A 177 6.91 41.33 -31.49
CA ARG A 177 6.67 41.04 -32.96
C ARG A 177 7.95 41.12 -33.87
N VAL A 178 8.01 40.80 -35.19
CA VAL A 178 7.08 40.83 -36.35
C VAL A 178 7.41 39.75 -37.42
N GLU A 179 6.45 39.44 -38.31
CA GLU A 179 6.47 38.50 -39.47
C GLU A 179 5.77 39.18 -40.71
N PRO A 180 5.57 38.60 -41.93
CA PRO A 180 6.28 37.58 -42.75
C PRO A 180 6.39 37.95 -44.29
N VAL A 181 6.48 36.95 -45.21
CA VAL A 181 5.94 36.86 -46.63
C VAL A 181 6.90 36.76 -47.86
N SER A 182 6.57 35.83 -48.79
CA SER A 182 6.87 35.73 -50.26
C SER A 182 8.28 35.34 -50.77
N THR A 183 8.51 34.69 -51.95
CA THR A 183 7.61 34.21 -53.05
C THR A 183 8.16 32.98 -53.83
N GLU A 184 7.35 32.47 -54.78
CA GLU A 184 7.48 31.28 -55.68
C GLU A 184 8.64 31.25 -56.70
N SER A 185 8.88 30.07 -57.34
CA SER A 185 8.98 29.93 -58.83
C SER A 185 9.05 28.48 -59.38
N THR A 186 8.26 28.20 -60.43
CA THR A 186 8.39 27.25 -61.61
C THR A 186 9.36 26.04 -61.60
N SER A 187 9.07 24.80 -62.04
CA SER A 187 8.16 24.16 -63.05
C SER A 187 8.74 23.85 -64.46
N GLY A 188 8.42 22.67 -65.02
CA GLY A 188 8.84 22.15 -66.35
C GLY A 188 9.98 21.11 -66.29
N LEU A 189 10.09 20.08 -67.14
CA LEU A 189 9.45 19.76 -68.44
C LEU A 189 9.34 18.22 -68.65
N ALA A 190 8.83 17.73 -69.79
CA ALA A 190 8.68 16.30 -70.11
C ALA A 190 9.06 15.97 -71.57
N ASP A 191 9.37 14.71 -71.89
CA ASP A 191 9.16 14.14 -73.25
C ASP A 191 9.13 12.58 -73.28
N ALA A 192 8.77 12.01 -74.44
CA ALA A 192 8.72 10.58 -74.81
C ALA A 192 9.46 10.37 -76.18
N PRO A 193 9.13 9.49 -77.17
CA PRO A 193 8.13 8.41 -77.27
C PRO A 193 8.55 7.09 -78.03
N ARG A 194 7.66 6.07 -77.94
CA ARG A 194 7.26 5.07 -78.98
C ARG A 194 8.29 4.33 -79.89
N ARG A 195 8.31 2.99 -79.79
CA ARG A 195 8.17 1.96 -80.88
C ARG A 195 8.15 0.54 -80.26
N SER A 196 7.66 -0.56 -80.85
CA SER A 196 6.89 -0.83 -82.09
C SER A 196 6.07 -2.13 -81.92
N ARG A 197 5.13 -2.43 -82.84
CA ARG A 197 4.14 -3.53 -82.78
C ARG A 197 4.41 -4.62 -83.82
N ARG A 198 4.36 -5.92 -83.44
CA ARG A 198 3.85 -6.99 -84.32
C ARG A 198 3.44 -8.26 -83.58
N GLN A 199 2.34 -8.87 -84.03
CA GLN A 199 1.91 -10.22 -83.69
C GLN A 199 2.38 -11.19 -84.80
N GLY A 200 2.50 -12.47 -84.48
CA GLY A 200 2.72 -13.54 -85.45
C GLY A 200 2.59 -14.91 -84.78
N ALA A 201 1.57 -15.68 -85.14
CA ALA A 201 1.31 -17.00 -84.55
C ALA A 201 1.25 -18.08 -85.64
N THR A 202 1.94 -19.19 -85.41
CA THR A 202 1.73 -20.47 -86.11
C THR A 202 2.05 -21.63 -85.17
N SER A 203 1.45 -22.80 -85.41
CA SER A 203 1.59 -23.97 -84.55
C SER A 203 2.14 -25.19 -85.31
N THR A 204 2.95 -26.00 -84.65
CA THR A 204 3.31 -27.36 -85.09
C THR A 204 3.38 -28.32 -83.89
N LYS A 205 3.15 -29.61 -84.12
CA LYS A 205 2.79 -30.58 -83.06
C LYS A 205 3.97 -31.46 -82.60
N LYS A 206 4.01 -31.69 -81.28
CA LYS A 206 4.43 -32.93 -80.56
C LYS A 206 5.75 -33.64 -80.95
N LYS A 207 6.61 -33.84 -79.93
CA LYS A 207 7.28 -35.14 -79.71
C LYS A 207 7.03 -35.61 -78.26
N LYS A 208 6.66 -36.88 -78.08
CA LYS A 208 6.57 -37.53 -76.76
C LYS A 208 7.98 -37.90 -76.27
N LYS A 209 8.36 -37.51 -75.05
CA LYS A 209 9.36 -38.17 -74.20
C LYS A 209 8.86 -38.20 -72.76
N SER A 210 9.50 -38.96 -71.88
CA SER A 210 8.93 -39.53 -70.64
C SER A 210 8.51 -38.50 -69.57
N LYS A 211 7.19 -38.37 -69.35
CA LYS A 211 6.64 -37.68 -68.18
C LYS A 211 6.68 -38.58 -66.94
N ALA A 212 7.82 -38.58 -66.26
CA ALA A 212 7.95 -39.07 -64.87
C ALA A 212 8.99 -38.22 -64.11
N LYS A 213 10.25 -38.27 -64.56
CA LYS A 213 11.38 -37.57 -63.90
C LYS A 213 11.23 -36.04 -63.90
N GLY A 214 10.64 -35.45 -64.95
CA GLY A 214 10.38 -34.00 -65.00
C GLY A 214 9.31 -33.51 -64.02
N CYS A 215 8.32 -34.36 -63.67
CA CYS A 215 7.26 -33.99 -62.73
C CYS A 215 7.81 -33.87 -61.30
N LEU A 216 8.64 -34.84 -60.91
CA LEU A 216 9.25 -34.89 -59.57
C LEU A 216 10.16 -33.68 -59.32
N VAL A 217 10.93 -33.24 -60.33
CA VAL A 217 11.73 -32.01 -60.23
C VAL A 217 10.85 -30.76 -60.09
N THR A 218 9.75 -30.63 -60.85
CA THR A 218 8.83 -29.49 -60.67
C THR A 218 8.11 -29.49 -59.33
N VAL A 219 7.81 -30.66 -58.76
CA VAL A 219 7.22 -30.77 -57.41
C VAL A 219 8.26 -30.43 -56.33
N LEU A 220 9.52 -30.87 -56.47
CA LEU A 220 10.59 -30.46 -55.55
C LEU A 220 10.85 -28.95 -55.60
N VAL A 221 10.87 -28.34 -56.78
CA VAL A 221 11.01 -26.87 -56.90
C VAL A 221 9.83 -26.14 -56.26
N LEU A 222 8.59 -26.64 -56.42
CA LEU A 222 7.43 -26.09 -55.72
C LEU A 222 7.52 -26.26 -54.20
N LEU A 223 7.95 -27.42 -53.70
CA LEU A 223 8.15 -27.66 -52.27
C LEU A 223 9.24 -26.75 -51.68
N VAL A 224 10.34 -26.53 -52.39
CA VAL A 224 11.39 -25.59 -51.97
C VAL A 224 10.86 -24.16 -51.98
N LEU A 225 10.09 -23.73 -52.99
CA LEU A 225 9.46 -22.41 -53.02
C LEU A 225 8.44 -22.22 -51.89
N VAL A 226 7.67 -23.26 -51.54
CA VAL A 226 6.73 -23.24 -50.40
C VAL A 226 7.48 -23.23 -49.07
N ALA A 227 8.58 -23.98 -48.92
CA ALA A 227 9.39 -23.96 -47.70
C ALA A 227 10.10 -22.61 -47.50
N VAL A 228 10.66 -22.03 -48.57
CA VAL A 228 11.29 -20.70 -48.55
C VAL A 228 10.24 -19.61 -48.29
N GLY A 229 9.10 -19.65 -48.98
CA GLY A 229 7.99 -18.72 -48.76
C GLY A 229 7.39 -18.84 -47.35
N GLY A 230 7.29 -20.06 -46.81
CA GLY A 230 6.87 -20.32 -45.44
C GLY A 230 7.86 -19.82 -44.40
N TYR A 231 9.16 -19.98 -44.64
CA TYR A 231 10.22 -19.46 -43.76
C TYR A 231 10.22 -17.93 -43.71
N PHE A 232 10.20 -17.25 -44.87
CA PHE A 232 10.09 -15.79 -44.93
C PHE A 232 8.75 -15.28 -44.40
N GLY A 233 7.63 -15.96 -44.68
CA GLY A 233 6.31 -15.62 -44.16
C GLY A 233 6.22 -15.76 -42.63
N TYR A 234 6.79 -16.82 -42.06
CA TYR A 234 6.89 -17.00 -40.61
C TYR A 234 7.76 -15.91 -39.97
N GLY A 235 8.91 -15.60 -40.55
CA GLY A 235 9.76 -14.48 -40.08
C GLY A 235 9.05 -13.12 -40.14
N TYR A 236 8.27 -12.88 -41.20
CA TYR A 236 7.48 -11.66 -41.36
C TYR A 236 6.34 -11.55 -40.32
N VAL A 237 5.63 -12.65 -40.04
CA VAL A 237 4.63 -12.70 -38.95
C VAL A 237 5.30 -12.46 -37.61
N GLN A 238 6.41 -13.14 -37.31
CA GLN A 238 7.13 -12.98 -36.05
C GLN A 238 7.74 -11.58 -35.86
N ASP A 239 8.04 -10.84 -36.92
CA ASP A 239 8.39 -9.41 -36.78
C ASP A 239 7.16 -8.50 -36.66
N SER A 240 6.05 -8.86 -37.31
CA SER A 240 4.78 -8.13 -37.25
C SER A 240 4.09 -8.16 -35.89
N LEU A 241 4.34 -9.21 -35.08
CA LEU A 241 3.80 -9.36 -33.72
C LEU A 241 4.56 -8.55 -32.67
N LYS A 242 5.81 -8.16 -32.95
CA LYS A 242 6.62 -7.28 -32.09
C LYS A 242 6.06 -5.85 -32.05
N PRO A 243 6.43 -5.05 -31.04
CA PRO A 243 6.11 -3.63 -30.99
C PRO A 243 6.44 -2.87 -32.28
N VAL A 244 5.68 -1.80 -32.54
CA VAL A 244 5.95 -0.86 -33.64
C VAL A 244 7.21 -0.05 -33.33
N ASP A 245 7.35 0.42 -32.08
CA ASP A 245 8.56 1.05 -31.56
C ASP A 245 8.76 0.65 -30.09
N ALA A 246 9.68 -0.28 -29.85
CA ALA A 246 10.02 -0.78 -28.51
C ALA A 246 10.69 0.26 -27.60
N SER A 247 11.08 1.44 -28.11
CA SER A 247 11.68 2.55 -27.35
C SER A 247 10.71 3.70 -27.07
N SER A 248 9.62 3.81 -27.84
CA SER A 248 8.57 4.81 -27.67
C SER A 248 7.88 4.71 -26.30
N LYS A 249 7.95 5.78 -25.50
CA LYS A 249 7.15 5.91 -24.27
C LYS A 249 5.72 6.39 -24.54
N ASP A 250 5.46 6.93 -25.74
CA ASP A 250 4.19 7.51 -26.16
C ASP A 250 3.00 6.57 -25.93
N TYR A 251 1.95 7.12 -25.31
CA TYR A 251 0.61 6.56 -25.37
C TYR A 251 -0.14 7.13 -26.57
N VAL A 252 -0.97 6.29 -27.20
CA VAL A 252 -1.94 6.66 -28.24
C VAL A 252 -3.33 6.32 -27.72
N THR A 253 -4.19 7.34 -27.59
CA THR A 253 -5.61 7.13 -27.28
C THR A 253 -6.33 6.60 -28.52
N VAL A 254 -7.01 5.46 -28.40
CA VAL A 254 -7.75 4.81 -29.48
C VAL A 254 -9.15 4.43 -29.02
N GLN A 255 -10.15 4.62 -29.89
CA GLN A 255 -11.51 4.17 -29.66
C GLN A 255 -11.76 2.86 -30.41
N ILE A 256 -12.26 1.84 -29.71
CA ILE A 256 -12.81 0.63 -30.29
C ILE A 256 -14.35 0.73 -30.24
N PRO A 257 -15.05 0.83 -31.39
CA PRO A 257 -16.51 0.94 -31.41
C PRO A 257 -17.23 -0.29 -30.85
N ASP A 258 -18.44 -0.09 -30.34
CA ASP A 258 -19.31 -1.19 -29.90
C ASP A 258 -19.66 -2.14 -31.05
N GLY A 259 -19.53 -3.44 -30.80
CA GLY A 259 -19.74 -4.48 -31.81
C GLY A 259 -18.67 -4.56 -32.91
N ALA A 260 -17.59 -3.75 -32.84
CA ALA A 260 -16.50 -3.81 -33.81
C ALA A 260 -15.89 -5.22 -33.87
N ASN A 261 -15.73 -5.75 -35.09
CA ASN A 261 -15.15 -7.08 -35.26
C ASN A 261 -13.61 -7.03 -35.20
N VAL A 262 -12.99 -8.19 -34.98
CA VAL A 262 -11.53 -8.32 -34.81
C VAL A 262 -10.73 -7.72 -35.98
N GLN A 263 -11.28 -7.73 -37.21
CA GLN A 263 -10.63 -7.12 -38.39
C GLN A 263 -10.72 -5.60 -38.39
N GLU A 264 -11.83 -5.02 -37.94
CA GLU A 264 -11.96 -3.58 -37.69
C GLU A 264 -11.03 -3.11 -36.58
N ILE A 265 -10.94 -3.87 -35.48
CA ILE A 265 -10.01 -3.59 -34.37
C ILE A 265 -8.57 -3.55 -34.88
N GLY A 266 -8.10 -4.60 -35.56
CA GLY A 266 -6.76 -4.63 -36.15
C GLY A 266 -6.51 -3.48 -37.14
N SER A 267 -7.51 -3.14 -37.96
CA SER A 267 -7.42 -2.02 -38.92
C SER A 267 -7.35 -0.65 -38.24
N THR A 268 -7.99 -0.50 -37.08
CA THR A 268 -7.95 0.72 -36.27
C THR A 268 -6.60 0.85 -35.56
N LEU A 269 -6.09 -0.23 -34.96
CA LEU A 269 -4.75 -0.24 -34.35
C LEU A 269 -3.63 0.04 -35.38
N GLU A 270 -3.75 -0.45 -36.61
CA GLU A 270 -2.78 -0.17 -37.69
C GLU A 270 -2.80 1.32 -38.08
N LYS A 271 -4.00 1.92 -38.23
CA LYS A 271 -4.14 3.38 -38.48
C LYS A 271 -3.62 4.24 -37.32
N SER A 272 -3.75 3.77 -36.08
CA SER A 272 -3.21 4.41 -34.89
C SER A 272 -1.70 4.20 -34.69
N GLY A 273 -1.03 3.42 -35.55
CA GLY A 273 0.40 3.12 -35.43
C GLY A 273 0.76 2.23 -34.22
N LEU A 274 -0.20 1.45 -33.72
CA LEU A 274 -0.04 0.55 -32.57
C LEU A 274 0.33 -0.88 -32.98
N VAL A 275 -0.05 -1.32 -34.19
CA VAL A 275 0.42 -2.58 -34.79
C VAL A 275 1.01 -2.31 -36.16
N LYS A 276 2.02 -3.10 -36.55
CA LYS A 276 2.64 -2.98 -37.88
C LYS A 276 1.65 -3.32 -39.01
N HIS A 277 0.84 -4.37 -38.81
CA HIS A 277 -0.13 -4.86 -39.78
C HIS A 277 -1.41 -5.40 -39.12
N GLY A 278 -2.54 -4.75 -39.37
CA GLY A 278 -3.83 -5.06 -38.77
C GLY A 278 -4.37 -6.42 -39.17
N LEU A 279 -4.09 -6.88 -40.39
CA LEU A 279 -4.46 -8.23 -40.84
C LEU A 279 -3.78 -9.33 -40.01
N ILE A 280 -2.50 -9.15 -39.66
CA ILE A 280 -1.73 -10.14 -38.90
C ILE A 280 -2.18 -10.15 -37.44
N PHE A 281 -2.37 -8.98 -36.83
CA PHE A 281 -3.03 -8.85 -35.53
C PHE A 281 -4.38 -9.59 -35.52
N SER A 282 -5.22 -9.36 -36.54
CA SER A 282 -6.58 -9.91 -36.60
C SER A 282 -6.61 -11.44 -36.74
N LEU A 283 -5.67 -12.00 -37.50
CA LEU A 283 -5.50 -13.44 -37.62
C LEU A 283 -4.97 -14.04 -36.31
N TYR A 284 -3.99 -13.40 -35.67
CA TYR A 284 -3.39 -13.86 -34.43
C TYR A 284 -4.41 -13.84 -33.26
N ALA A 285 -5.05 -12.70 -33.02
CA ALA A 285 -6.06 -12.54 -31.98
C ALA A 285 -7.23 -13.54 -32.11
N LYS A 286 -7.65 -13.86 -33.35
CA LYS A 286 -8.75 -14.79 -33.61
C LYS A 286 -8.36 -16.27 -33.49
N TYR A 287 -7.22 -16.66 -34.07
CA TYR A 287 -6.85 -18.08 -34.25
C TYR A 287 -5.82 -18.62 -33.25
N TYR A 288 -5.05 -17.75 -32.59
CA TYR A 288 -4.05 -18.13 -31.58
C TYR A 288 -4.45 -17.70 -30.17
N SER A 289 -4.88 -16.44 -29.99
CA SER A 289 -5.22 -15.91 -28.67
C SER A 289 -6.69 -16.10 -28.26
N HIS A 290 -7.57 -16.51 -29.18
CA HIS A 290 -9.03 -16.59 -29.03
C HIS A 290 -9.65 -15.39 -28.29
N ALA A 291 -9.19 -14.19 -28.64
CA ALA A 291 -9.31 -13.01 -27.79
C ALA A 291 -10.73 -12.43 -27.74
N ASN A 292 -11.31 -12.38 -26.55
CA ASN A 292 -12.55 -11.67 -26.25
C ASN A 292 -12.31 -10.16 -26.07
N LEU A 293 -11.80 -9.52 -27.12
CA LEU A 293 -11.54 -8.07 -27.19
C LEU A 293 -12.82 -7.28 -26.89
N LYS A 294 -12.70 -6.17 -26.16
CA LYS A 294 -13.82 -5.30 -25.75
C LYS A 294 -13.81 -3.96 -26.49
N SER A 295 -14.96 -3.29 -26.51
CA SER A 295 -15.10 -1.91 -26.96
C SER A 295 -14.71 -0.90 -25.87
N GLY A 296 -14.72 0.39 -26.24
CA GLY A 296 -14.37 1.52 -25.37
C GLY A 296 -13.11 2.26 -25.83
N TYR A 297 -12.69 3.24 -25.04
CA TYR A 297 -11.45 3.98 -25.24
C TYR A 297 -10.28 3.32 -24.48
N TYR A 298 -9.11 3.33 -25.09
CA TYR A 298 -7.88 2.75 -24.53
C TYR A 298 -6.70 3.70 -24.74
N ASN A 299 -5.77 3.72 -23.80
CA ASN A 299 -4.47 4.39 -23.92
C ASN A 299 -3.38 3.33 -24.07
N LEU A 300 -2.93 3.08 -25.30
CA LEU A 300 -2.02 1.97 -25.64
C LEU A 300 -0.65 2.53 -26.08
N LYS A 301 0.44 1.81 -25.79
CA LYS A 301 1.80 2.25 -26.17
C LYS A 301 2.24 1.62 -27.48
N LYS A 302 3.01 2.35 -28.30
CA LYS A 302 3.69 1.81 -29.49
C LYS A 302 4.76 0.75 -29.14
N SER A 303 5.17 0.71 -27.87
CA SER A 303 6.10 -0.27 -27.30
C SER A 303 5.45 -1.58 -26.86
N MET A 304 4.12 -1.70 -26.88
CA MET A 304 3.43 -2.96 -26.58
C MET A 304 3.53 -3.93 -27.76
N SER A 305 3.76 -5.20 -27.46
CA SER A 305 3.62 -6.31 -28.40
C SER A 305 2.16 -6.61 -28.72
N THR A 306 1.92 -7.45 -29.73
CA THR A 306 0.56 -7.89 -30.07
C THR A 306 -0.13 -8.61 -28.90
N ASP A 307 0.58 -9.40 -28.11
CA ASP A 307 0.01 -10.08 -26.93
C ASP A 307 -0.36 -9.08 -25.82
N GLU A 308 0.48 -8.08 -25.54
CA GLU A 308 0.17 -7.02 -24.54
C GLU A 308 -1.02 -6.16 -24.99
N LEU A 309 -1.09 -5.79 -26.27
CA LEU A 309 -2.25 -5.08 -26.84
C LEU A 309 -3.54 -5.91 -26.72
N ILE A 310 -3.46 -7.23 -26.96
CA ILE A 310 -4.60 -8.15 -26.80
C ILE A 310 -5.03 -8.24 -25.34
N GLN A 311 -4.08 -8.35 -24.40
CA GLN A 311 -4.39 -8.38 -22.96
C GLN A 311 -5.04 -7.08 -22.48
N GLU A 312 -4.55 -5.91 -22.92
CA GLU A 312 -5.15 -4.63 -22.54
C GLU A 312 -6.58 -4.48 -23.10
N LEU A 313 -6.79 -4.85 -24.37
CA LEU A 313 -8.10 -4.86 -25.02
C LEU A 313 -9.08 -5.89 -24.43
N GLN A 314 -8.62 -6.90 -23.70
CA GLN A 314 -9.48 -7.85 -22.99
C GLN A 314 -10.00 -7.32 -21.65
N LYS A 315 -9.27 -6.41 -20.99
CA LYS A 315 -9.65 -5.83 -19.68
C LYS A 315 -10.93 -4.97 -19.74
N GLY A 316 -11.20 -4.37 -20.90
CA GLY A 316 -12.30 -3.41 -21.11
C GLY A 316 -11.79 -1.97 -21.26
N GLY A 317 -12.34 -1.24 -22.23
CA GLY A 317 -12.03 0.17 -22.43
C GLY A 317 -12.90 1.08 -21.56
N THR A 318 -12.50 2.34 -21.40
CA THR A 318 -13.30 3.35 -20.71
C THR A 318 -14.46 3.83 -21.60
N PRO A 319 -15.62 4.22 -21.04
CA PRO A 319 -16.75 4.70 -21.84
C PRO A 319 -16.48 6.05 -22.53
N GLU A 320 -15.57 6.84 -21.95
CA GLU A 320 -15.14 8.15 -22.46
C GLU A 320 -13.62 8.18 -22.61
N ALA A 321 -13.11 9.08 -23.46
CA ALA A 321 -11.68 9.27 -23.67
C ALA A 321 -11.02 9.90 -22.42
N GLN A 322 -10.10 9.16 -21.79
CA GLN A 322 -9.34 9.64 -20.64
C GLN A 322 -7.89 9.94 -21.03
N ALA A 323 -7.27 10.93 -20.38
CA ALA A 323 -5.85 11.20 -20.58
C ALA A 323 -4.98 10.03 -20.09
N PRO A 324 -3.86 9.70 -20.77
CA PRO A 324 -2.97 8.62 -20.33
C PRO A 324 -2.42 8.81 -18.92
N VAL A 325 -2.41 7.72 -18.15
CA VAL A 325 -1.68 7.63 -16.88
C VAL A 325 -0.21 7.36 -17.21
N LEU A 326 0.66 8.30 -16.85
CA LEU A 326 2.11 8.19 -17.07
C LEU A 326 2.80 7.43 -15.93
N SER A 327 2.35 7.67 -14.68
CA SER A 327 2.85 7.02 -13.47
C SER A 327 1.79 7.06 -12.36
N ASN A 328 1.98 6.24 -11.32
CA ASN A 328 1.25 6.33 -10.06
C ASN A 328 2.21 6.78 -8.96
N LEU A 329 1.81 7.75 -8.16
CA LEU A 329 2.56 8.28 -7.02
C LEU A 329 1.90 7.80 -5.72
N THR A 330 2.45 6.78 -5.08
CA THR A 330 1.99 6.35 -3.75
C THR A 330 2.71 7.14 -2.66
N ILE A 331 1.94 7.86 -1.84
CA ILE A 331 2.39 8.49 -0.61
C ILE A 331 1.95 7.61 0.58
N PRO A 332 2.89 6.98 1.32
CA PRO A 332 2.56 6.19 2.51
C PRO A 332 2.14 7.03 3.71
N GLU A 333 1.53 6.36 4.69
CA GLU A 333 0.98 6.98 5.90
C GLU A 333 2.08 7.46 6.87
N GLY A 334 1.84 8.62 7.48
CA GLY A 334 2.79 9.37 8.28
C GLY A 334 4.08 9.70 7.53
N TYR A 335 3.97 10.17 6.29
CA TYR A 335 5.09 10.84 5.59
C TYR A 335 5.08 12.34 5.91
N THR A 336 6.26 12.91 6.15
CA THR A 336 6.44 14.37 6.26
C THR A 336 6.37 15.03 4.88
N LEU A 337 6.09 16.34 4.83
CA LEU A 337 6.04 17.11 3.58
C LEU A 337 7.36 17.01 2.78
N GLU A 338 8.50 16.93 3.47
CA GLU A 338 9.83 16.71 2.86
C GLU A 338 9.94 15.32 2.21
N GLN A 339 9.38 14.28 2.84
CA GLN A 339 9.35 12.92 2.28
C GLN A 339 8.36 12.79 1.12
N ILE A 340 7.21 13.48 1.18
CA ILE A 340 6.28 13.62 0.05
C ILE A 340 6.99 14.26 -1.14
N ALA A 341 7.67 15.38 -0.93
CA ALA A 341 8.43 16.08 -1.95
C ALA A 341 9.56 15.22 -2.55
N GLN A 342 10.32 14.50 -1.72
CA GLN A 342 11.33 13.54 -2.18
C GLN A 342 10.74 12.39 -3.01
N THR A 343 9.51 11.96 -2.71
CA THR A 343 8.80 10.91 -3.45
C THR A 343 8.27 11.45 -4.79
N VAL A 344 7.78 12.69 -4.82
CA VAL A 344 7.44 13.42 -6.06
C VAL A 344 8.69 13.58 -6.95
N GLY A 345 9.81 14.00 -6.39
CA GLY A 345 11.08 14.18 -7.11
C GLY A 345 11.72 12.89 -7.64
N GLN A 346 11.19 11.71 -7.31
CA GLN A 346 11.58 10.42 -7.90
C GLN A 346 10.76 10.06 -9.16
N LEU A 347 9.71 10.82 -9.49
CA LEU A 347 8.90 10.58 -10.68
C LEU A 347 9.71 10.79 -11.97
N GLN A 348 9.75 9.76 -12.81
CA GLN A 348 10.42 9.81 -14.12
C GLN A 348 9.39 9.91 -15.24
N GLY A 349 9.40 11.01 -15.97
CA GLY A 349 8.53 11.23 -17.12
C GLY A 349 8.89 12.52 -17.84
N GLU A 350 8.41 12.65 -19.08
CA GLU A 350 8.25 13.94 -19.71
C GLU A 350 6.87 14.46 -19.27
N PHE A 351 6.89 15.51 -18.46
CA PHE A 351 5.71 16.16 -17.90
C PHE A 351 5.68 17.62 -18.39
N LYS A 352 4.48 18.20 -18.49
CA LYS A 352 4.31 19.62 -18.87
C LYS A 352 5.07 20.60 -17.96
N GLU A 353 5.28 20.24 -16.69
CA GLU A 353 6.06 20.99 -15.70
C GLU A 353 7.01 20.02 -14.97
N PRO A 354 8.27 20.40 -14.64
CA PRO A 354 9.16 19.55 -13.87
C PRO A 354 8.63 19.28 -12.44
N LEU A 355 8.12 18.06 -12.21
CA LEU A 355 7.67 17.58 -10.89
C LEU A 355 8.88 17.25 -9.98
N THR A 356 9.60 18.27 -9.53
CA THR A 356 10.77 18.13 -8.64
C THR A 356 10.41 18.33 -7.16
N ALA A 357 11.23 17.78 -6.25
CA ALA A 357 11.08 17.97 -4.82
C ALA A 357 11.14 19.47 -4.42
N ASP A 358 12.07 20.22 -5.00
CA ASP A 358 12.25 21.65 -4.72
C ASP A 358 11.04 22.46 -5.19
N ALA A 359 10.50 22.17 -6.38
CA ALA A 359 9.29 22.83 -6.89
C ALA A 359 8.07 22.50 -6.02
N PHE A 360 7.95 21.25 -5.56
CA PHE A 360 6.89 20.82 -4.65
C PHE A 360 6.94 21.54 -3.30
N LEU A 361 8.11 21.57 -2.64
CA LEU A 361 8.27 22.29 -1.37
C LEU A 361 8.10 23.80 -1.54
N ALA A 362 8.58 24.39 -2.63
CA ALA A 362 8.38 25.81 -2.90
C ALA A 362 6.90 26.15 -3.08
N LYS A 363 6.15 25.34 -3.85
CA LYS A 363 4.72 25.55 -4.08
C LYS A 363 3.88 25.30 -2.81
N ALA A 364 4.20 24.27 -2.02
CA ALA A 364 3.55 24.00 -0.75
C ALA A 364 3.78 25.09 0.33
N GLN A 365 4.70 26.03 0.08
CA GLN A 365 5.01 27.20 0.94
C GLN A 365 4.61 28.54 0.30
N ASP A 366 4.06 28.57 -0.92
CA ASP A 366 3.59 29.80 -1.56
C ASP A 366 2.31 30.30 -0.87
N GLU A 367 2.42 31.42 -0.14
CA GLU A 367 1.29 32.03 0.58
C GLU A 367 0.12 32.40 -0.35
N THR A 368 0.39 32.64 -1.66
CA THR A 368 -0.65 32.90 -2.67
C THR A 368 -1.50 31.66 -2.90
N PHE A 369 -0.84 30.53 -3.17
CA PHE A 369 -1.48 29.23 -3.34
C PHE A 369 -2.14 28.72 -2.05
N ILE A 370 -1.49 28.87 -0.89
CA ILE A 370 -2.11 28.54 0.40
C ILE A 370 -3.39 29.36 0.61
N SER A 371 -3.40 30.65 0.24
CA SER A 371 -4.61 31.48 0.30
C SER A 371 -5.72 31.01 -0.65
N GLN A 372 -5.36 30.49 -1.83
CA GLN A 372 -6.31 29.88 -2.78
C GLN A 372 -6.88 28.57 -2.24
N LEU A 373 -6.03 27.70 -1.66
CA LEU A 373 -6.45 26.46 -1.00
C LEU A 373 -7.37 26.75 0.19
N VAL A 374 -7.04 27.72 1.05
CA VAL A 374 -7.89 28.13 2.20
C VAL A 374 -9.26 28.63 1.73
N ALA A 375 -9.33 29.38 0.63
CA ALA A 375 -10.60 29.82 0.04
C ALA A 375 -11.43 28.68 -0.58
N LYS A 376 -10.77 27.59 -1.03
CA LYS A 376 -11.39 26.43 -1.68
C LYS A 376 -11.81 25.33 -0.69
N TYR A 377 -11.03 25.13 0.38
CA TYR A 377 -11.23 24.12 1.42
C TYR A 377 -11.35 24.75 2.83
N PRO A 378 -12.32 25.66 3.07
CA PRO A 378 -12.39 26.44 4.30
C PRO A 378 -12.73 25.61 5.55
N ASN A 379 -13.30 24.41 5.40
CA ASN A 379 -13.54 23.50 6.52
C ASN A 379 -12.24 22.88 7.03
N LEU A 380 -11.41 22.38 6.11
CA LEU A 380 -10.10 21.80 6.42
C LEU A 380 -9.10 22.86 6.91
N LEU A 381 -8.96 23.94 6.14
CA LEU A 381 -7.87 24.91 6.27
C LEU A 381 -8.30 26.19 7.01
N GLY A 382 -9.54 26.27 7.50
CA GLY A 382 -10.05 27.42 8.26
C GLY A 382 -9.35 27.64 9.62
N SER A 383 -8.58 26.66 10.09
CA SER A 383 -7.72 26.76 11.28
C SER A 383 -6.23 26.53 10.97
N LEU A 384 -5.81 26.68 9.72
CA LEU A 384 -4.42 26.47 9.30
C LEU A 384 -3.47 27.40 10.06
N PRO A 385 -2.36 26.91 10.65
CA PRO A 385 -1.47 27.74 11.45
C PRO A 385 -0.90 28.93 10.63
N THR A 386 -0.71 30.05 11.30
CA THR A 386 -0.03 31.24 10.74
C THR A 386 1.48 31.00 10.62
N LYS A 387 2.17 31.80 9.81
CA LYS A 387 3.63 31.67 9.62
C LYS A 387 4.40 31.86 10.94
N ASP A 388 3.97 32.81 11.76
CA ASP A 388 4.64 33.14 13.03
C ASP A 388 4.20 32.25 14.21
N SER A 389 3.49 31.15 13.98
CA SER A 389 3.13 30.19 15.04
C SER A 389 4.29 29.28 15.46
N GLY A 390 5.41 29.31 14.72
CA GLY A 390 6.50 28.34 14.87
C GLY A 390 6.27 27.01 14.13
N VAL A 391 5.21 26.90 13.31
CA VAL A 391 5.01 25.76 12.40
C VAL A 391 6.14 25.69 11.37
N ARG A 392 6.65 24.49 11.07
CA ARG A 392 7.74 24.30 10.09
C ARG A 392 7.22 24.45 8.65
N TYR A 393 6.12 23.78 8.33
CA TYR A 393 5.40 23.94 7.07
C TYR A 393 3.90 24.07 7.32
N ARG A 394 3.27 25.10 6.74
CA ARG A 394 1.84 25.40 6.98
C ARG A 394 0.91 24.27 6.52
N LEU A 395 1.31 23.49 5.51
CA LEU A 395 0.57 22.33 4.98
C LEU A 395 1.08 20.97 5.51
N GLU A 396 1.95 20.94 6.53
CA GLU A 396 2.37 19.66 7.15
C GLU A 396 1.14 18.91 7.68
N GLY A 397 1.00 17.64 7.32
CA GLY A 397 -0.14 16.81 7.69
C GLY A 397 -1.48 17.16 7.04
N TYR A 398 -1.55 18.11 6.10
CA TYR A 398 -2.76 18.48 5.37
C TYR A 398 -2.88 17.82 3.98
N LEU A 399 -1.87 17.06 3.56
CA LEU A 399 -1.83 16.31 2.30
C LEU A 399 -2.11 14.83 2.60
N PHE A 400 -3.17 14.25 2.06
CA PHE A 400 -3.59 12.91 2.46
C PHE A 400 -2.68 11.79 1.90
N PRO A 401 -2.33 10.75 2.69
CA PRO A 401 -1.57 9.61 2.20
C PRO A 401 -2.46 8.71 1.31
N ALA A 402 -2.15 8.66 0.00
CA ALA A 402 -2.86 7.83 -0.97
C ALA A 402 -2.01 7.58 -2.23
N THR A 403 -2.57 6.88 -3.22
CA THR A 403 -1.96 6.73 -4.55
C THR A 403 -2.60 7.66 -5.57
N TYR A 404 -1.82 8.61 -6.06
CA TYR A 404 -2.22 9.67 -6.98
C TYR A 404 -1.87 9.34 -8.43
N THR A 405 -2.72 9.73 -9.37
CA THR A 405 -2.61 9.32 -10.78
C THR A 405 -1.95 10.41 -11.63
N ILE A 406 -0.65 10.26 -11.92
CA ILE A 406 0.14 11.25 -12.65
C ILE A 406 -0.13 11.16 -14.16
N LYS A 407 -0.48 12.29 -14.77
CA LYS A 407 -0.82 12.46 -16.20
C LYS A 407 0.09 13.55 -16.79
N ASP A 408 0.15 13.65 -18.12
CA ASP A 408 0.89 14.73 -18.81
C ASP A 408 0.45 16.14 -18.34
N SER A 409 -0.84 16.30 -18.05
CA SER A 409 -1.43 17.55 -17.57
C SER A 409 -1.18 17.84 -16.08
N THR A 410 -0.56 16.93 -15.31
CA THR A 410 -0.35 17.12 -13.86
C THR A 410 0.75 18.15 -13.62
N THR A 411 0.38 19.27 -13.01
CA THR A 411 1.30 20.29 -12.46
C THR A 411 1.51 20.06 -10.97
N VAL A 412 2.57 20.66 -10.41
CA VAL A 412 2.82 20.66 -8.96
C VAL A 412 1.62 21.21 -8.19
N GLU A 413 1.03 22.31 -8.68
CA GLU A 413 -0.16 22.94 -8.13
C GLU A 413 -1.36 21.96 -8.08
N SER A 414 -1.65 21.29 -9.19
CA SER A 414 -2.77 20.34 -9.27
C SER A 414 -2.59 19.11 -8.39
N LEU A 415 -1.35 18.67 -8.16
CA LEU A 415 -1.04 17.51 -7.33
C LEU A 415 -1.24 17.80 -5.84
N ILE A 416 -0.79 18.96 -5.36
CA ILE A 416 -1.05 19.40 -3.98
C ILE A 416 -2.54 19.64 -3.77
N ASP A 417 -3.24 20.24 -4.76
CA ASP A 417 -4.69 20.41 -4.72
C ASP A 417 -5.46 19.07 -4.64
N GLU A 418 -5.02 18.04 -5.39
CA GLU A 418 -5.59 16.68 -5.31
C GLU A 418 -5.35 16.02 -3.93
N MET A 419 -4.16 16.22 -3.34
CA MET A 419 -3.80 15.73 -2.01
C MET A 419 -4.59 16.42 -0.87
N VAL A 420 -4.84 17.72 -0.99
CA VAL A 420 -5.65 18.50 -0.05
C VAL A 420 -7.14 18.18 -0.22
N ALA A 421 -7.62 17.97 -1.45
CA ALA A 421 -8.97 17.50 -1.74
C ALA A 421 -9.25 16.12 -1.14
N ALA A 422 -8.27 15.21 -1.19
CA ALA A 422 -8.35 13.90 -0.55
C ALA A 422 -8.43 14.01 0.98
N MET A 423 -7.69 14.95 1.59
CA MET A 423 -7.76 15.19 3.03
C MET A 423 -9.11 15.80 3.44
N ASP A 424 -9.61 16.83 2.74
CA ASP A 424 -10.92 17.43 3.03
C ASP A 424 -12.06 16.39 2.90
N LYS A 425 -11.96 15.48 1.92
CA LYS A 425 -12.88 14.35 1.77
C LYS A 425 -12.78 13.35 2.94
N ALA A 426 -11.58 12.97 3.37
CA ALA A 426 -11.38 12.06 4.50
C ALA A 426 -11.88 12.67 5.83
N MET A 427 -11.68 13.98 6.00
CA MET A 427 -12.11 14.76 7.16
C MET A 427 -13.62 15.09 7.16
N SER A 428 -14.29 15.02 6.00
CA SER A 428 -15.68 15.43 5.83
C SER A 428 -16.72 14.82 6.79
N PRO A 429 -16.62 13.55 7.27
CA PRO A 429 -17.54 13.01 8.27
C PRO A 429 -17.39 13.67 9.65
N TYR A 430 -16.20 14.20 9.96
CA TYR A 430 -15.78 14.54 11.31
C TYR A 430 -15.92 16.03 11.67
N TYR A 431 -16.08 16.93 10.69
CA TYR A 431 -16.15 18.38 10.93
C TYR A 431 -17.24 18.82 11.93
N ALA A 432 -18.35 18.08 12.02
CA ALA A 432 -19.38 18.32 13.04
C ALA A 432 -18.87 17.98 14.44
N THR A 433 -18.34 16.76 14.63
CA THR A 433 -17.83 16.22 15.90
C THR A 433 -16.63 17.01 16.42
N ILE A 434 -15.72 17.43 15.54
CA ILE A 434 -14.56 18.28 15.87
C ILE A 434 -15.04 19.59 16.51
N LYS A 435 -16.03 20.24 15.88
CA LYS A 435 -16.62 21.50 16.36
C LYS A 435 -17.42 21.32 17.66
N GLU A 436 -18.12 20.19 17.82
CA GLU A 436 -18.85 19.83 19.04
C GLU A 436 -17.90 19.60 20.23
N LYS A 437 -16.79 18.90 20.02
CA LYS A 437 -15.70 18.73 21.00
C LYS A 437 -14.91 20.02 21.26
N ASN A 438 -15.27 21.13 20.62
CA ASN A 438 -14.63 22.45 20.70
C ASN A 438 -13.15 22.45 20.25
N LEU A 439 -12.79 21.55 19.34
CA LEU A 439 -11.44 21.46 18.74
C LEU A 439 -11.38 22.19 17.39
N THR A 440 -10.19 22.59 16.99
CA THR A 440 -9.87 22.95 15.61
C THR A 440 -9.36 21.75 14.81
N VAL A 441 -9.34 21.88 13.47
CA VAL A 441 -8.76 20.84 12.59
C VAL A 441 -7.25 20.73 12.78
N ASN A 442 -6.55 21.84 13.05
CA ASN A 442 -5.11 21.83 13.32
C ASN A 442 -4.78 21.04 14.59
N GLU A 443 -5.55 21.23 15.66
CA GLU A 443 -5.34 20.51 16.92
C GLU A 443 -5.63 19.00 16.77
N LEU A 444 -6.70 18.63 16.04
CA LEU A 444 -7.00 17.24 15.75
C LEU A 444 -5.89 16.58 14.91
N LEU A 445 -5.48 17.20 13.78
CA LEU A 445 -4.45 16.63 12.92
C LEU A 445 -3.08 16.59 13.61
N SER A 446 -2.80 17.53 14.53
CA SER A 446 -1.60 17.49 15.38
C SER A 446 -1.60 16.22 16.24
N ILE A 447 -2.71 15.92 16.93
CA ILE A 447 -2.85 14.68 17.72
C ILE A 447 -2.79 13.45 16.80
N ALA A 448 -3.46 13.47 15.64
CA ALA A 448 -3.47 12.34 14.71
C ALA A 448 -2.06 12.01 14.17
N SER A 449 -1.24 13.00 13.85
CA SER A 449 0.16 12.78 13.41
C SER A 449 1.08 12.21 14.49
N LEU A 450 0.79 12.42 15.78
CA LEU A 450 1.46 11.68 16.86
C LEU A 450 0.94 10.25 16.95
N VAL A 451 -0.39 10.08 16.97
CA VAL A 451 -1.08 8.78 17.06
C VAL A 451 -0.72 7.83 15.91
N GLU A 452 -0.46 8.37 14.72
CA GLU A 452 -0.04 7.62 13.52
C GLU A 452 1.22 6.78 13.78
N LYS A 453 2.21 7.34 14.48
CA LYS A 453 3.51 6.69 14.73
C LYS A 453 3.62 5.95 16.06
N GLU A 454 2.79 6.31 17.04
CA GLU A 454 2.79 5.72 18.38
C GLU A 454 1.99 4.41 18.46
N GLY A 455 1.03 4.17 17.54
CA GLY A 455 0.15 2.99 17.57
C GLY A 455 0.05 2.26 16.23
N ALA A 456 0.19 0.92 16.26
CA ALA A 456 0.11 0.06 15.07
C ALA A 456 -1.30 -0.49 14.76
N LYS A 457 -2.29 -0.27 15.65
CA LYS A 457 -3.66 -0.80 15.55
C LYS A 457 -4.68 0.27 15.95
N THR A 458 -5.83 0.32 15.29
CA THR A 458 -6.88 1.34 15.48
C THR A 458 -7.36 1.44 16.94
N GLU A 459 -7.57 0.32 17.62
CA GLU A 459 -8.02 0.30 19.03
C GLU A 459 -6.94 0.73 20.03
N ASP A 460 -5.65 0.57 19.69
CA ASP A 460 -4.56 1.07 20.52
C ASP A 460 -4.29 2.56 20.22
N ARG A 461 -4.37 2.96 18.95
CA ARG A 461 -4.42 4.37 18.50
C ARG A 461 -5.51 5.15 19.25
N LYS A 462 -6.72 4.57 19.40
CA LYS A 462 -7.84 5.19 20.14
C LYS A 462 -7.57 5.43 21.63
N LYS A 463 -6.75 4.58 22.27
CA LYS A 463 -6.33 4.76 23.68
C LYS A 463 -5.17 5.75 23.79
N ILE A 464 -4.21 5.69 22.86
CA ILE A 464 -3.07 6.63 22.78
C ILE A 464 -3.57 8.07 22.59
N ALA A 465 -4.52 8.27 21.67
CA ALA A 465 -5.23 9.54 21.52
C ALA A 465 -5.87 9.99 22.85
N GLY A 466 -6.56 9.07 23.54
CA GLY A 466 -7.11 9.28 24.89
C GLY A 466 -6.05 9.78 25.89
N VAL A 467 -4.87 9.15 25.95
CA VAL A 467 -3.76 9.60 26.82
C VAL A 467 -3.31 11.02 26.48
N PHE A 468 -3.18 11.38 25.21
CA PHE A 468 -2.81 12.74 24.82
C PHE A 468 -3.88 13.77 25.22
N TYR A 469 -5.17 13.50 25.01
CA TYR A 469 -6.24 14.37 25.50
C TYR A 469 -6.27 14.48 27.03
N ASN A 470 -6.06 13.38 27.75
CA ASN A 470 -6.01 13.38 29.21
C ASN A 470 -4.85 14.24 29.73
N ARG A 471 -3.66 14.12 29.12
CA ARG A 471 -2.49 14.97 29.42
C ARG A 471 -2.78 16.46 29.18
N LEU A 472 -3.38 16.81 28.04
CA LEU A 472 -3.76 18.20 27.74
C LEU A 472 -4.71 18.77 28.79
N ASN A 473 -5.75 18.01 29.17
CA ASN A 473 -6.71 18.43 30.20
C ASN A 473 -6.09 18.49 31.62
N ALA A 474 -5.09 17.67 31.91
CA ALA A 474 -4.32 17.70 33.15
C ALA A 474 -3.20 18.78 33.17
N GLY A 475 -2.96 19.49 32.06
CA GLY A 475 -1.86 20.45 31.94
C GLY A 475 -0.46 19.82 31.88
N MET A 476 -0.37 18.55 31.48
CA MET A 476 0.88 17.79 31.37
C MET A 476 1.52 17.96 29.97
N PRO A 477 2.86 17.91 29.86
CA PRO A 477 3.55 17.82 28.57
C PRO A 477 3.23 16.48 27.88
N LEU A 478 3.15 16.47 26.55
CA LEU A 478 2.76 15.26 25.79
C LEU A 478 3.86 14.19 25.79
N GLN A 479 5.14 14.61 25.78
CA GLN A 479 6.32 13.72 25.87
C GLN A 479 6.33 12.59 24.83
N SER A 480 6.11 12.93 23.55
CA SER A 480 6.25 12.01 22.42
C SER A 480 7.57 12.23 21.69
N ASN A 481 8.33 11.16 21.47
CA ASN A 481 9.58 11.18 20.68
C ASN A 481 9.34 11.64 19.24
N ILE A 482 8.15 11.42 18.69
CA ILE A 482 7.79 11.70 17.29
C ILE A 482 7.97 13.20 16.94
N ALA A 483 7.53 14.09 17.83
CA ALA A 483 7.69 15.54 17.65
C ALA A 483 9.15 15.99 17.76
N ILE A 484 9.95 15.34 18.60
CA ILE A 484 11.40 15.60 18.73
C ILE A 484 12.16 15.10 17.49
N LEU A 485 11.80 13.93 16.97
CA LEU A 485 12.33 13.42 15.70
C LEU A 485 11.97 14.34 14.53
N TYR A 486 10.77 14.94 14.51
CA TYR A 486 10.41 15.95 13.53
C TYR A 486 11.24 17.23 13.66
N ALA A 487 11.39 17.76 14.88
CA ALA A 487 12.24 18.92 15.16
C ALA A 487 13.70 18.71 14.72
N GLN A 488 14.23 17.48 14.89
CA GLN A 488 15.56 17.10 14.45
C GLN A 488 15.68 16.76 12.95
N GLY A 489 14.58 16.75 12.18
CA GLY A 489 14.57 16.33 10.76
C GLY A 489 14.83 14.82 10.55
N LYS A 490 14.57 14.00 11.59
CA LYS A 490 14.81 12.55 11.62
C LYS A 490 13.54 11.69 11.53
N LEU A 491 12.35 12.29 11.61
CA LEU A 491 11.09 11.52 11.57
C LEU A 491 11.01 10.66 10.29
N GLY A 492 10.62 9.40 10.44
CA GLY A 492 10.58 8.41 9.35
C GLY A 492 11.93 7.83 8.90
N GLN A 493 13.07 8.28 9.47
CA GLN A 493 14.35 7.60 9.29
C GLN A 493 14.44 6.34 10.16
N LYS A 494 15.23 5.35 9.71
CA LYS A 494 15.51 4.14 10.50
C LYS A 494 16.56 4.43 11.58
N ILE A 495 16.10 4.79 12.78
CA ILE A 495 16.90 4.94 14.00
C ILE A 495 16.99 3.61 14.76
N SER A 496 17.99 3.42 15.62
CA SER A 496 18.01 2.28 16.55
C SER A 496 17.25 2.61 17.84
N LEU A 497 16.82 1.57 18.58
CA LEU A 497 16.19 1.74 19.89
C LEU A 497 17.08 2.49 20.89
N ALA A 498 18.41 2.41 20.75
CA ALA A 498 19.36 3.16 21.58
C ALA A 498 19.43 4.65 21.20
N ASP A 499 19.24 4.99 19.91
CA ASP A 499 19.17 6.39 19.46
C ASP A 499 17.85 7.06 19.87
N ASP A 500 16.75 6.29 19.87
CA ASP A 500 15.41 6.76 20.28
C ASP A 500 15.30 6.91 21.81
N ALA A 501 15.78 5.92 22.58
CA ALA A 501 15.87 6.04 24.03
C ALA A 501 16.91 7.08 24.50
N GLY A 502 17.88 7.41 23.65
CA GLY A 502 18.91 8.42 23.87
C GLY A 502 18.61 9.80 23.27
N ILE A 503 17.36 10.04 22.84
CA ILE A 503 17.00 11.26 22.10
C ILE A 503 17.13 12.54 22.95
N ASP A 504 17.65 13.61 22.35
CA ASP A 504 17.73 14.92 23.00
C ASP A 504 16.34 15.58 23.12
N THR A 505 15.74 15.41 24.29
CA THR A 505 14.47 16.04 24.72
C THR A 505 14.64 17.49 25.19
N THR A 506 15.86 18.05 25.15
CA THR A 506 16.17 19.44 25.56
C THR A 506 16.31 20.42 24.40
N ILE A 507 16.12 19.96 23.15
CA ILE A 507 16.20 20.76 21.93
C ILE A 507 15.29 22.01 21.98
N ASP A 508 15.85 23.17 21.62
CA ASP A 508 15.11 24.43 21.47
C ASP A 508 14.29 24.39 20.16
N SER A 509 12.98 24.13 20.28
CA SER A 509 12.05 24.03 19.16
C SER A 509 10.60 24.18 19.61
N PRO A 510 9.73 24.91 18.86
CA PRO A 510 8.29 24.95 19.12
C PRO A 510 7.60 23.57 19.14
N TYR A 511 8.21 22.55 18.53
CA TYR A 511 7.72 21.17 18.53
C TYR A 511 8.21 20.35 19.74
N ASN A 512 8.99 20.93 20.67
CA ASN A 512 9.43 20.22 21.87
C ASN A 512 8.31 20.07 22.92
N VAL A 513 7.52 19.01 22.79
CA VAL A 513 6.43 18.66 23.72
C VAL A 513 6.89 17.97 25.02
N TYR A 514 8.18 18.00 25.34
CA TYR A 514 8.70 17.67 26.69
C TYR A 514 8.86 18.92 27.55
N THR A 515 9.31 20.03 26.96
CA THR A 515 9.56 21.31 27.65
C THR A 515 8.37 22.27 27.54
N HIS A 516 7.63 22.24 26.43
CA HIS A 516 6.45 23.07 26.22
C HIS A 516 5.15 22.33 26.57
N LEU A 517 4.20 23.05 27.17
CA LEU A 517 2.87 22.54 27.52
C LEU A 517 1.86 22.83 26.40
N GLY A 518 0.89 21.95 26.24
CA GLY A 518 -0.14 22.05 25.19
C GLY A 518 0.25 21.26 23.93
N LEU A 519 -0.32 21.66 22.79
CA LEU A 519 0.02 21.10 21.48
C LEU A 519 1.14 21.89 20.80
N MET A 520 1.93 21.17 20.00
CA MET A 520 2.84 21.72 19.00
C MET A 520 2.08 22.57 17.94
N PRO A 521 2.75 23.47 17.19
CA PRO A 521 2.08 24.47 16.33
C PRO A 521 1.21 23.91 15.20
N GLY A 522 1.45 22.67 14.77
CA GLY A 522 0.70 21.94 13.77
C GLY A 522 1.22 20.50 13.66
N PRO A 523 0.72 19.70 12.70
CA PRO A 523 1.13 18.31 12.51
C PRO A 523 2.64 18.14 12.25
N VAL A 524 3.09 16.89 12.37
CA VAL A 524 4.48 16.46 12.07
C VAL A 524 4.59 15.52 10.86
N ASP A 525 3.49 14.87 10.47
CA ASP A 525 3.38 14.05 9.28
C ASP A 525 1.93 13.95 8.80
N SER A 526 1.70 13.23 7.71
CA SER A 526 0.39 13.01 7.08
C SER A 526 -0.34 11.79 7.66
N PRO A 527 -1.29 11.95 8.58
CA PRO A 527 -1.94 10.84 9.27
C PRO A 527 -2.86 10.02 8.35
N SER A 528 -3.02 8.74 8.68
CA SER A 528 -4.03 7.85 8.09
C SER A 528 -5.45 8.23 8.51
N SER A 529 -6.45 7.73 7.75
CA SER A 529 -7.85 7.73 8.18
C SER A 529 -8.04 7.10 9.56
N ASP A 530 -7.28 6.06 9.89
CA ASP A 530 -7.35 5.35 11.17
C ASP A 530 -6.83 6.18 12.34
N ALA A 531 -5.78 6.98 12.15
CA ALA A 531 -5.28 7.91 13.17
C ALA A 531 -6.19 9.14 13.33
N ILE A 532 -6.84 9.60 12.26
CA ILE A 532 -7.88 10.63 12.30
C ILE A 532 -9.10 10.12 13.08
N GLU A 533 -9.68 8.98 12.69
CA GLU A 533 -10.77 8.29 13.39
C GLU A 533 -10.45 8.06 14.87
N ALA A 534 -9.23 7.61 15.17
CA ALA A 534 -8.78 7.40 16.54
C ALA A 534 -8.68 8.68 17.37
N SER A 535 -8.40 9.82 16.73
CA SER A 535 -8.27 11.13 17.38
C SER A 535 -9.61 11.84 17.57
N VAL A 536 -10.62 11.55 16.73
CA VAL A 536 -12.00 12.07 16.90
C VAL A 536 -12.78 11.22 17.90
N ASN A 537 -12.68 9.90 17.78
CA ASN A 537 -13.46 8.91 18.51
C ASN A 537 -12.57 8.11 19.47
N GLN A 538 -11.85 8.82 20.33
CA GLN A 538 -10.91 8.25 21.30
C GLN A 538 -11.61 7.41 22.37
N THR A 539 -10.96 6.35 22.86
CA THR A 539 -11.48 5.51 23.95
C THR A 539 -11.38 6.25 25.27
N LYS A 540 -12.51 6.42 25.96
CA LYS A 540 -12.57 7.00 27.31
C LYS A 540 -11.80 6.12 28.29
N SER A 541 -10.87 6.71 29.04
CA SER A 541 -10.05 6.04 30.06
C SER A 541 -9.34 7.08 30.94
N GLU A 542 -8.85 6.67 32.11
CA GLU A 542 -8.06 7.52 33.02
C GLU A 542 -6.54 7.41 32.77
N TYR A 543 -6.12 6.82 31.64
CA TYR A 543 -4.70 6.61 31.35
C TYR A 543 -3.97 7.93 31.07
N LEU A 544 -2.79 8.09 31.67
CA LEU A 544 -1.90 9.25 31.51
C LEU A 544 -0.53 8.86 30.91
N TYR A 545 -0.27 7.56 30.75
CA TYR A 545 0.98 7.02 30.22
C TYR A 545 0.69 5.81 29.34
N PHE A 546 1.55 5.59 28.35
CA PHE A 546 1.61 4.35 27.60
C PHE A 546 3.08 3.99 27.30
N VAL A 547 3.34 2.73 26.96
CA VAL A 547 4.62 2.27 26.45
C VAL A 547 4.39 1.07 25.52
N ALA A 548 5.04 1.06 24.36
CA ALA A 548 5.01 -0.09 23.45
C ALA A 548 6.15 -1.07 23.75
N ASN A 549 5.85 -2.37 23.81
CA ASN A 549 6.87 -3.40 23.82
C ASN A 549 7.52 -3.48 22.42
N VAL A 550 8.84 -3.36 22.39
CA VAL A 550 9.66 -3.27 21.18
C VAL A 550 9.79 -4.58 20.40
N GLU A 551 9.37 -5.71 20.99
CA GLU A 551 9.42 -7.04 20.34
C GLU A 551 8.10 -7.46 19.69
N ASP A 552 6.96 -7.22 20.34
CA ASP A 552 5.63 -7.69 19.89
C ASP A 552 4.65 -6.57 19.49
N GLY A 553 5.04 -5.30 19.66
CA GLY A 553 4.23 -4.13 19.33
C GLY A 553 3.00 -3.94 20.24
N LYS A 554 2.91 -4.65 21.38
CA LYS A 554 1.81 -4.50 22.33
C LYS A 554 1.98 -3.22 23.15
N VAL A 555 0.93 -2.42 23.24
CA VAL A 555 0.92 -1.19 24.04
C VAL A 555 0.39 -1.47 25.45
N TYR A 556 1.13 -1.01 26.45
CA TYR A 556 0.83 -1.10 27.86
C TYR A 556 0.46 0.30 28.37
N PHE A 557 -0.73 0.44 28.94
CA PHE A 557 -1.27 1.71 29.41
C PHE A 557 -1.20 1.80 30.93
N ALA A 558 -0.99 3.00 31.46
CA ALA A 558 -0.84 3.25 32.88
C ALA A 558 -1.49 4.58 33.31
N THR A 559 -1.97 4.60 34.54
CA THR A 559 -2.61 5.74 35.21
C THR A 559 -1.61 6.54 36.04
N THR A 560 -0.66 5.85 36.69
CA THR A 560 0.38 6.47 37.53
C THR A 560 1.76 6.42 36.90
N LYS A 561 2.69 7.23 37.41
CA LYS A 561 4.08 7.25 36.91
C LYS A 561 4.83 5.99 37.34
N GLU A 562 4.50 5.48 38.52
CA GLU A 562 5.08 4.28 39.12
C GLU A 562 4.69 3.00 38.37
N GLU A 563 3.45 2.93 37.87
CA GLU A 563 2.95 1.86 36.99
C GLU A 563 3.63 1.94 35.62
N HIS A 564 3.77 3.13 35.05
CA HIS A 564 4.50 3.35 33.80
C HIS A 564 5.98 2.96 33.90
N ASP A 565 6.67 3.33 34.99
CA ASP A 565 8.09 3.00 35.18
C ASP A 565 8.34 1.50 35.37
N GLN A 566 7.38 0.76 35.93
CA GLN A 566 7.40 -0.71 35.94
C GLN A 566 7.27 -1.27 34.51
N ASN A 567 6.29 -0.79 33.73
CA ASN A 567 6.11 -1.22 32.34
C ASN A 567 7.33 -0.90 31.46
N VAL A 568 7.97 0.26 31.64
CA VAL A 568 9.22 0.65 30.95
C VAL A 568 10.40 -0.23 31.37
N ALA A 569 10.52 -0.55 32.67
CA ALA A 569 11.55 -1.45 33.16
C ALA A 569 11.41 -2.87 32.58
N GLU A 570 10.18 -3.40 32.53
CA GLU A 570 9.91 -4.76 32.05
C GLU A 570 9.99 -4.87 30.51
N HIS A 571 9.50 -3.88 29.76
CA HIS A 571 9.30 -4.01 28.31
C HIS A 571 10.27 -3.19 27.41
N ILE A 572 11.06 -2.27 27.98
CA ILE A 572 12.11 -1.54 27.24
C ILE A 572 13.49 -1.79 27.84
N ASN A 573 13.70 -1.48 29.13
CA ASN A 573 15.04 -1.51 29.72
C ASN A 573 15.63 -2.94 29.85
N SER A 574 14.77 -3.96 29.87
CA SER A 574 15.17 -5.37 29.78
C SER A 574 15.70 -5.77 28.39
N LYS A 575 15.39 -4.97 27.35
CA LYS A 575 15.66 -5.25 25.93
C LYS A 575 16.83 -4.44 25.37
N LEU A 576 17.10 -3.27 25.96
CA LEU A 576 18.33 -2.53 25.67
C LEU A 576 19.56 -3.38 26.04
N PRO A 577 20.60 -3.45 25.19
CA PRO A 577 21.80 -4.18 25.51
C PRO A 577 22.46 -3.56 26.74
N GLN A 578 22.55 -4.33 27.83
CA GLN A 578 23.11 -3.89 29.10
C GLN A 578 24.52 -3.32 28.88
N ALA A 579 24.63 -1.99 29.00
CA ALA A 579 25.90 -1.28 28.86
C ALA A 579 26.88 -1.86 29.88
N SER A 580 27.91 -2.55 29.40
CA SER A 580 28.74 -3.40 30.24
C SER A 580 29.50 -2.55 31.26
N SER A 581 29.05 -2.61 32.52
CA SER A 581 29.60 -1.88 33.65
C SER A 581 31.02 -2.37 33.94
N SER A 582 31.96 -1.75 33.24
CA SER A 582 33.39 -1.99 33.39
C SER A 582 33.83 -1.44 34.75
N ASN A 583 34.12 -2.35 35.68
CA ASN A 583 34.70 -2.06 36.99
C ASN A 583 36.11 -1.47 36.88
#